data_AF-A0AAW2GLU4-F1
#
_entry.id   AF-A0AAW2GLU4-F1
#
_cell.length_a   1.000
_cell.length_b   1.000
_cell.length_c   1.000
_cell.angle_alpha   90.00
_cell.angle_beta   90.00
_cell.angle_gamma   90.00
#
_symmetry.space_group_name_H-M   'P 1'
#
loop_
_entity.id
_entity.type
_entity.pdbx_description
1 polymer ?
#
loop_
_entity_poly.entity_id
_entity_poly.type
_entity_poly.pdbx_seq_one_letter_code
_entity_poly.pdbx_strand_id
1 'polypeptide(L)'
;MALQLDDIIAIMKCILYVIAQILHVFIYSLQGQKLIDHSLHIRDKIYKSRWYDIPVRSQKLLLHVMQKSLQPSYLSAGKIYVFSLKSFTTVLQSSVSYFTVLASFQ
;
A
#
# COMPACT_ATOMS: atom_id res chain seq x y z
N MET A 1 34.22 -20.04 -20.66
CA MET A 1 34.20 -18.57 -20.44
C MET A 1 32.90 -17.94 -20.92
N ALA A 2 32.47 -18.14 -22.18
CA ALA A 2 31.18 -17.63 -22.67
C ALA A 2 29.94 -18.11 -21.87
N LEU A 3 29.92 -19.38 -21.44
CA LEU A 3 28.84 -19.94 -20.62
C LEU A 3 28.72 -19.31 -19.21
N GLN A 4 29.83 -18.86 -18.60
CA GLN A 4 29.76 -18.19 -17.29
C GLN A 4 29.30 -16.74 -17.40
N LEU A 5 29.57 -16.08 -18.52
CA LEU A 5 29.11 -14.72 -18.77
C LEU A 5 27.58 -14.69 -18.96
N ASP A 6 27.02 -15.67 -19.65
CA ASP A 6 25.57 -15.78 -19.87
C ASP A 6 24.81 -15.98 -18.54
N ASP A 7 25.34 -16.84 -17.65
CA ASP A 7 24.77 -17.09 -16.32
C ASP A 7 24.79 -15.84 -15.43
N ILE A 8 25.91 -15.11 -15.40
CA ILE A 8 26.02 -13.83 -14.67
C ILE A 8 25.03 -12.80 -15.22
N ILE A 9 24.85 -12.72 -16.54
CA ILE A 9 23.88 -11.81 -17.17
C ILE A 9 22.45 -12.19 -16.80
N ALA A 10 22.13 -13.49 -16.74
CA ALA A 10 20.82 -13.99 -16.34
C ALA A 10 20.51 -13.63 -14.87
N ILE A 11 21.46 -13.84 -13.97
CA ILE A 11 21.34 -13.47 -12.54
C ILE A 11 21.12 -11.96 -12.40
N MET A 12 21.93 -11.16 -13.10
CA MET A 12 21.82 -9.69 -13.07
C MET A 12 20.43 -9.22 -13.54
N LYS A 13 19.90 -9.80 -14.61
CA LYS A 13 18.54 -9.53 -15.10
C LYS A 13 17.48 -9.88 -14.05
N CYS A 14 17.62 -11.02 -13.39
CA CYS A 14 16.68 -11.47 -12.37
C CYS A 14 16.66 -10.50 -11.17
N ILE A 15 17.82 -10.09 -10.68
CA ILE A 15 17.95 -9.11 -9.59
C ILE A 15 17.31 -7.78 -9.98
N LEU A 16 17.60 -7.28 -11.18
CA LEU A 16 17.03 -6.02 -11.69
C LEU A 16 15.50 -6.10 -11.77
N TYR A 17 14.96 -7.22 -12.24
CA TYR A 17 13.51 -7.44 -12.32
C TYR A 17 12.86 -7.42 -10.94
N VAL A 18 13.45 -8.10 -9.95
CA VAL A 18 12.95 -8.12 -8.56
C VAL A 18 12.96 -6.70 -7.98
N ILE A 19 14.04 -5.94 -8.15
CA ILE A 19 14.13 -4.54 -7.69
C ILE A 19 13.04 -3.69 -8.35
N ALA A 20 12.85 -3.83 -9.66
CA ALA A 20 11.82 -3.09 -10.38
C ALA A 20 10.41 -3.39 -9.85
N GLN A 21 10.10 -4.67 -9.55
CA GLN A 21 8.82 -5.05 -8.96
C GLN A 21 8.64 -4.46 -7.55
N ILE A 22 9.66 -4.51 -6.71
CA ILE A 22 9.63 -3.91 -5.36
C ILE A 22 9.34 -2.41 -5.46
N LEU A 23 10.03 -1.70 -6.36
CA LEU A 23 9.81 -0.27 -6.60
C LEU A 23 8.40 0.02 -7.10
N HIS A 24 7.89 -0.80 -8.03
CA HIS A 24 6.55 -0.64 -8.56
C HIS A 24 5.48 -0.78 -7.46
N VAL A 25 5.58 -1.80 -6.62
CA VAL A 25 4.71 -2.00 -5.45
C VAL A 25 4.87 -0.85 -4.45
N PHE A 26 6.09 -0.36 -4.24
CA PHE A 26 6.36 0.76 -3.34
C PHE A 26 5.67 2.05 -3.80
N ILE A 27 5.81 2.43 -5.07
CA ILE A 27 5.16 3.61 -5.64
C ILE A 27 3.64 3.49 -5.51
N TYR A 28 3.09 2.30 -5.80
CA TYR A 28 1.65 2.06 -5.67
C TYR A 28 1.17 2.16 -4.21
N SER A 29 1.95 1.64 -3.26
CA SER A 29 1.66 1.74 -1.82
C SER A 29 1.72 3.19 -1.30
N LEU A 30 2.63 4.02 -1.83
CA LEU A 30 2.71 5.44 -1.51
C LEU A 30 1.47 6.20 -1.96
N GLN A 31 1.05 5.96 -3.20
CA GLN A 31 -0.16 6.61 -3.74
C GLN A 31 -1.41 6.16 -2.99
N GLY A 32 -1.51 4.86 -2.67
CA GLY A 32 -2.58 4.33 -1.82
C GLY A 32 -2.60 4.98 -0.43
N GLN A 33 -1.44 5.17 0.19
CA GLN A 33 -1.33 5.80 1.50
C GLN A 33 -1.70 7.28 1.49
N LYS A 34 -1.27 8.03 0.47
CA LYS A 34 -1.64 9.46 0.31
C LYS A 34 -3.16 9.61 0.15
N LEU A 35 -3.80 8.69 -0.55
CA LEU A 35 -5.25 8.68 -0.72
C LEU A 35 -5.98 8.38 0.61
N ILE A 36 -5.49 7.41 1.38
CA ILE A 36 -6.03 7.08 2.70
C ILE A 36 -5.91 8.28 3.65
N ASP A 37 -4.73 8.91 3.70
CA ASP A 37 -4.46 10.04 4.58
C ASP A 37 -5.34 11.26 4.24
N HIS A 38 -5.49 11.56 2.94
CA HIS A 38 -6.35 12.64 2.49
C HIS A 38 -7.82 12.40 2.86
N SER A 39 -8.31 11.17 2.70
CA SER A 39 -9.66 10.77 3.11
C SER A 39 -9.88 10.95 4.62
N LEU A 40 -8.93 10.51 5.43
CA LEU A 40 -8.97 10.66 6.90
C LEU A 40 -8.99 12.13 7.31
N HIS A 41 -8.20 12.97 6.66
CA HIS A 41 -8.13 14.40 6.97
C HIS A 41 -9.41 15.15 6.59
N ILE A 42 -10.01 14.84 5.43
CA ILE A 42 -11.33 15.36 5.04
C ILE A 42 -12.38 14.96 6.08
N ARG A 43 -12.40 13.69 6.49
CA ARG A 43 -13.31 13.19 7.51
C ARG A 43 -13.15 13.94 8.84
N ASP A 44 -11.93 14.16 9.30
CA ASP A 44 -11.65 14.87 10.56
C ASP A 44 -12.12 16.34 10.50
N LYS A 45 -11.87 17.01 9.38
CA LYS A 45 -12.37 18.38 9.15
C LYS A 45 -13.89 18.46 9.14
N ILE A 46 -14.56 17.48 8.52
CA ILE A 46 -16.02 17.41 8.52
C ILE A 46 -16.55 17.13 9.93
N TYR A 47 -15.90 16.23 10.69
CA TYR A 47 -16.30 15.92 12.08
C TYR A 47 -16.18 17.13 13.01
N LYS A 48 -15.14 17.95 12.83
CA LYS A 48 -14.91 19.20 13.58
C LYS A 48 -15.79 20.36 13.11
N SER A 49 -16.42 20.24 11.94
CA SER A 49 -17.38 21.22 11.45
C SER A 49 -18.69 21.11 12.21
N ARG A 50 -19.49 22.18 12.23
CA ARG A 50 -20.89 22.17 12.70
C ARG A 50 -21.80 21.48 11.68
N TRP A 51 -21.49 20.24 11.32
CA TRP A 51 -22.24 19.46 10.33
C TRP A 51 -23.70 19.22 10.76
N TYR A 52 -23.99 19.35 12.05
CA TYR A 52 -25.31 19.29 12.67
C TYR A 52 -26.17 20.56 12.49
N ASP A 53 -25.58 21.70 12.11
CA ASP A 53 -26.33 22.94 11.81
C ASP A 53 -26.79 23.02 10.33
N ILE A 54 -26.45 22.03 9.51
CA ILE A 54 -26.73 22.00 8.07
C ILE A 54 -28.10 21.34 7.82
N PRO A 55 -28.92 21.79 6.84
CA PRO A 55 -30.17 21.14 6.48
C PRO A 55 -30.05 19.62 6.28
N VAL A 56 -31.07 18.89 6.75
CA VAL A 56 -31.10 17.41 6.85
C VAL A 56 -30.78 16.69 5.54
N ARG A 57 -31.12 17.29 4.39
CA ARG A 57 -30.77 16.75 3.06
C ARG A 57 -29.26 16.73 2.83
N SER A 58 -28.58 17.84 3.13
CA SER A 58 -27.13 17.96 2.99
C SER A 58 -26.39 17.15 4.04
N GLN A 59 -26.94 17.05 5.26
CA GLN A 59 -26.40 16.22 6.33
C GLN A 59 -26.37 14.72 5.96
N LYS A 60 -27.46 14.20 5.37
CA LYS A 60 -27.51 12.84 4.83
C LYS A 60 -26.50 12.63 3.70
N LEU A 61 -26.32 13.62 2.82
CA LEU A 61 -25.34 13.54 1.74
C LEU A 61 -23.91 13.47 2.31
N LEU A 62 -23.61 14.32 3.29
CA LEU A 62 -22.33 14.37 3.99
C LEU A 62 -22.02 13.04 4.70
N LEU A 63 -23.02 12.44 5.34
CA LEU A 63 -22.91 11.14 6.01
C LEU A 63 -22.63 10.01 5.00
N HIS A 64 -23.29 10.00 3.85
CA HIS A 64 -23.01 9.05 2.77
C HIS A 64 -21.61 9.23 2.19
N VAL A 65 -21.16 10.47 2.01
CA VAL A 65 -19.78 10.77 1.56
C VAL A 65 -18.77 10.32 2.61
N MET A 66 -19.01 10.59 3.90
CA MET A 66 -18.17 10.11 5.00
C MET A 66 -18.15 8.59 5.10
N GLN A 67 -19.28 7.89 4.92
CA GLN A 67 -19.33 6.43 4.87
C GLN A 67 -18.57 5.88 3.67
N LYS A 68 -18.76 6.49 2.49
CA LYS A 68 -18.01 6.17 1.27
C LYS A 68 -16.52 6.45 1.42
N SER A 69 -16.11 7.42 2.22
CA SER A 69 -14.70 7.74 2.48
C SER A 69 -14.11 6.91 3.65
N LEU A 70 -14.97 6.38 4.53
CA LEU A 70 -14.69 5.34 5.55
C LEU A 70 -14.52 3.94 4.94
N GLN A 71 -15.03 3.71 3.73
CA GLN A 71 -14.43 2.78 2.78
C GLN A 71 -13.40 3.56 1.97
N PRO A 72 -12.21 3.88 2.49
CA PRO A 72 -11.20 4.43 1.63
C PRO A 72 -11.06 3.44 0.48
N SER A 73 -10.80 3.94 -0.71
CA SER A 73 -10.16 3.14 -1.75
C SER A 73 -8.77 2.75 -1.23
N TYR A 74 -8.71 1.94 -0.18
CA TYR A 74 -7.58 1.07 0.04
C TYR A 74 -7.67 0.15 -1.14
N LEU A 75 -6.86 0.45 -2.15
CA LEU A 75 -6.59 -0.50 -3.19
C LEU A 75 -6.18 -1.76 -2.44
N SER A 76 -7.01 -2.78 -2.55
CA SER A 76 -6.77 -4.06 -1.94
C SER A 76 -6.70 -5.08 -3.05
N ALA A 77 -5.57 -5.75 -3.17
CA ALA A 77 -5.50 -6.93 -4.00
C ALA A 77 -6.25 -8.05 -3.26
N GLY A 78 -7.49 -8.31 -3.69
CA GLY A 78 -8.29 -9.45 -3.27
C GLY A 78 -8.61 -9.54 -1.77
N LYS A 79 -8.67 -8.43 -1.02
CA LYS A 79 -8.79 -8.37 0.47
C LYS A 79 -7.58 -8.91 1.25
N ILE A 80 -6.53 -9.39 0.58
CA ILE A 80 -5.38 -10.05 1.23
C ILE A 80 -4.23 -9.05 1.42
N TYR A 81 -4.05 -8.13 0.47
CA TYR A 81 -3.00 -7.11 0.53
C TYR A 81 -3.60 -5.72 0.45
N VAL A 82 -3.30 -4.87 1.42
CA VAL A 82 -3.69 -3.45 1.43
C VAL A 82 -2.52 -2.65 0.90
N PHE A 83 -2.73 -1.87 -0.16
CA PHE A 83 -1.70 -0.97 -0.69
C PHE A 83 -1.45 0.20 0.28
N SER A 84 -0.66 -0.06 1.30
CA SER A 84 -0.15 0.88 2.30
C SER A 84 1.32 0.58 2.60
N LEU A 85 2.11 1.58 3.03
CA LEU A 85 3.49 1.33 3.46
C LEU A 85 3.53 0.33 4.61
N LYS A 86 2.53 0.37 5.51
CA LYS A 86 2.50 -0.54 6.65
C LYS A 86 2.51 -2.00 6.19
N SER A 87 1.63 -2.36 5.26
CA SER A 87 1.58 -3.71 4.70
C SER A 87 2.84 -4.06 3.89
N PHE A 88 3.38 -3.11 3.11
CA PHE A 88 4.63 -3.30 2.37
C PHE A 88 5.81 -3.62 3.30
N THR A 89 5.98 -2.83 4.37
CA THR A 89 7.03 -3.06 5.38
C THR A 89 6.85 -4.39 6.08
N THR A 90 5.63 -4.78 6.45
CA THR A 90 5.37 -6.10 7.05
C THR A 90 5.79 -7.23 6.11
N VAL A 91 5.44 -7.15 4.82
CA VAL A 91 5.85 -8.16 3.85
C VAL A 91 7.37 -8.22 3.71
N LEU A 92 8.05 -7.07 3.63
CA LEU A 92 9.52 -7.03 3.58
C LEU A 92 10.16 -7.63 4.84
N GLN A 93 9.64 -7.30 6.02
CA GLN A 93 10.12 -7.87 7.28
C GLN A 93 9.94 -9.38 7.33
N SER A 94 8.78 -9.89 6.90
CA SER A 94 8.54 -11.33 6.80
C SER A 94 9.50 -12.00 5.81
N SER A 95 9.72 -11.42 4.62
CA SER A 95 10.68 -11.95 3.64
C SER A 95 12.10 -12.01 4.18
N VAL A 96 12.58 -10.95 4.84
CA VAL A 96 13.91 -10.95 5.48
C VAL A 96 13.96 -11.98 6.61
N SER A 97 12.90 -12.09 7.42
CA SER A 97 12.83 -13.08 8.49
C SER A 97 12.93 -14.51 7.94
N TYR A 98 12.19 -14.84 6.88
CA TYR A 98 12.29 -16.14 6.22
C TYR A 98 13.68 -16.39 5.64
N PHE A 99 14.28 -15.37 5.03
CA PHE A 99 15.65 -15.45 4.53
C PHE A 99 16.65 -15.75 5.65
N THR A 100 16.57 -15.03 6.77
CA THR A 100 17.42 -15.25 7.95
C THR A 100 17.24 -16.65 8.52
N VAL A 101 16.01 -17.14 8.60
CA VAL A 101 15.73 -18.50 9.08
C VAL A 101 16.38 -19.55 8.17
N LEU A 102 16.20 -19.43 6.85
CA LEU A 102 16.84 -20.32 5.88
C LEU A 102 18.36 -20.27 5.96
N ALA A 103 18.94 -19.07 6.07
CA ALA A 103 20.37 -18.88 6.23
C ALA A 103 20.92 -19.45 7.54
N SER A 104 20.09 -19.59 8.58
CA SER A 104 20.48 -20.22 9.85
C SER A 104 20.43 -21.74 9.82
N PHE A 105 19.69 -22.33 8.88
CA PHE A 105 19.62 -23.79 8.69
C PHE A 105 20.68 -24.31 7.70
N GLN A 106 21.37 -23.41 7.01
CA GLN A 106 22.48 -23.70 6.10
C GLN A 106 23.82 -23.52 6.83
#